data_AF-A0A1R3VR49-F1
#
_entry.id   AF-A0A1R3VR49-F1
#
_cell.length_a   1.000
_cell.length_b   1.000
_cell.length_c   1.000
_cell.angle_alpha   90.00
_cell.angle_beta   90.00
_cell.angle_gamma   90.00
#
_symmetry.space_group_name_H-M   'P 1'
#
loop_
_entity.id
_entity.type
_entity.pdbx_description
1 polymer ?
#
loop_
_entity_poly.entity_id
_entity_poly.type
_entity_poly.pdbx_seq_one_letter_code
_entity_poly.pdbx_strand_id
1 'polypeptide(L)'
;MAFSLIGLISVVHEFFLNYLYIIVPVMVVDIVLLAIFFTRAMNSDIQFKLPIKASIIFGALVFVVSVIILPYTTKSSWAMLSGIDYAMLIGSGIGFGVLYTIAVFPLMLNLFGVSSGYRRSHA
;
A
#
# COMPACT_ATOMS: atom_id res chain seq x y z
N MET A 1 9.74 -2.96 30.82
CA MET A 1 10.37 -1.67 30.50
C MET A 1 9.33 -0.83 29.80
N ALA A 2 9.08 0.41 30.23
CA ALA A 2 8.03 1.24 29.64
C ALA A 2 8.33 1.47 28.15
N PHE A 3 7.46 0.96 27.28
CA PHE A 3 7.59 1.11 25.83
C PHE A 3 7.37 2.59 25.49
N SER A 4 8.48 3.34 25.37
CA SER A 4 8.47 4.76 25.05
C SER A 4 8.10 4.96 23.58
N LEU A 5 7.33 6.02 23.29
CA LEU A 5 6.94 6.42 21.93
C LEU A 5 8.18 6.62 21.01
N ILE A 6 9.30 7.03 21.60
CA ILE A 6 10.60 7.16 20.93
C ILE A 6 11.21 5.79 20.58
N GLY A 7 11.06 4.80 21.46
CA GLY A 7 11.47 3.42 21.18
C GLY A 7 10.67 2.82 20.03
N LEU A 8 9.36 3.13 19.96
CA LEU A 8 8.49 2.71 18.87
C LEU A 8 8.93 3.31 17.53
N ILE A 9 9.20 4.62 17.48
CA ILE A 9 9.70 5.28 16.27
C ILE A 9 11.05 4.69 15.84
N SER A 10 11.93 4.38 16.79
CA SER A 10 13.24 3.78 16.49
C SER A 10 13.11 2.40 15.87
N VAL A 11 12.25 1.53 16.41
CA VAL A 11 12.02 0.17 15.88
C VAL A 11 11.39 0.23 14.50
N VAL A 12 10.40 1.11 14.31
CA VAL A 12 9.77 1.32 13.01
C VAL A 12 10.80 1.84 11.99
N HIS A 13 11.61 2.82 12.38
CA HIS A 13 12.66 3.38 11.52
C HIS A 13 13.71 2.33 11.15
N GLU A 14 14.17 1.51 12.09
CA GLU A 14 15.14 0.45 11.84
C GLU A 14 14.60 -0.64 10.91
N PHE A 15 13.31 -0.99 11.05
CA PHE A 15 12.61 -1.85 10.11
C PHE A 15 12.61 -1.23 8.71
N PHE A 16 12.19 0.04 8.57
CA PHE A 16 12.17 0.73 7.27
C PHE A 16 13.55 0.86 6.63
N LEU A 17 14.60 1.13 7.42
CA LEU A 17 15.99 1.19 6.94
C LEU A 17 16.43 -0.13 6.32
N ASN A 18 16.06 -1.26 6.94
CA ASN A 18 16.45 -2.57 6.44
C ASN A 18 15.71 -2.90 5.13
N TYR A 19 14.49 -2.39 4.91
CA TYR A 19 13.73 -2.60 3.67
C TYR A 19 13.88 -1.48 2.63
N LEU A 20 14.72 -0.47 2.87
CA LEU A 20 14.93 0.66 1.95
C LEU A 20 15.30 0.20 0.54
N TYR A 21 16.09 -0.86 0.42
CA TYR A 21 16.52 -1.38 -0.88
C TYR A 21 15.36 -1.91 -1.75
N ILE A 22 14.22 -2.30 -1.15
CA ILE A 22 13.00 -2.69 -1.87
C ILE A 22 12.09 -1.47 -2.06
N ILE A 23 11.96 -0.65 -1.02
CA ILE A 23 11.05 0.49 -1.00
C ILE A 23 11.45 1.54 -2.04
N VAL A 24 12.75 1.81 -2.20
CA VAL A 24 13.25 2.82 -3.15
C VAL A 24 12.90 2.44 -4.60
N PRO A 25 13.21 1.23 -5.10
CA PRO A 25 12.77 0.80 -6.43
C PRO A 25 11.25 0.87 -6.63
N VAL A 26 10.47 0.44 -5.63
CA VAL A 26 9.00 0.50 -5.71
C VAL A 26 8.53 1.93 -5.86
N MET A 27 9.02 2.87 -5.04
CA MET A 27 8.71 4.29 -5.17
C MET A 27 9.11 4.87 -6.53
N VAL A 28 10.29 4.49 -7.05
CA VAL A 28 10.74 4.95 -8.37
C VAL A 28 9.80 4.47 -9.48
N VAL A 29 9.44 3.18 -9.47
CA VAL A 29 8.47 2.62 -10.42
C VAL A 29 7.14 3.37 -10.32
N ASP A 30 6.69 3.65 -9.10
CA ASP A 30 5.43 4.33 -8.86
C ASP A 30 5.39 5.75 -9.43
N ILE A 31 6.49 6.52 -9.24
CA ILE A 31 6.66 7.85 -9.82
C ILE A 31 6.68 7.80 -11.36
N VAL A 32 7.40 6.84 -11.93
CA VAL A 32 7.48 6.65 -13.39
C VAL A 32 6.09 6.32 -13.96
N LEU A 33 5.37 5.41 -13.32
CA LEU A 33 4.01 5.05 -13.70
C LEU A 33 3.08 6.27 -13.60
N LEU A 34 3.18 7.06 -12.54
CA LEU A 34 2.39 8.28 -12.39
C LEU A 34 2.67 9.28 -13.52
N ALA A 35 3.94 9.48 -13.89
CA ALA A 35 4.34 10.36 -14.98
C ALA A 35 3.83 9.88 -16.35
N ILE A 36 3.91 8.57 -16.62
CA ILE A 36 3.35 7.94 -17.83
C ILE A 36 1.83 8.11 -17.86
N PHE A 37 1.17 8.00 -16.71
CA PHE A 37 -0.26 8.21 -16.63
C PHE A 37 -0.63 9.65 -16.97
N PHE A 38 0.03 10.65 -16.37
CA PHE A 38 -0.27 12.07 -16.66
C PHE A 38 -0.08 12.40 -18.14
N THR A 39 0.98 11.88 -18.76
CA THR A 39 1.23 12.10 -20.20
C THR A 39 0.16 11.44 -21.10
N ARG A 40 -0.40 10.28 -20.71
CA ARG A 40 -1.52 9.64 -21.43
C ARG A 40 -2.88 10.29 -21.15
N ALA A 41 -3.09 10.71 -19.91
CA ALA A 41 -4.31 11.32 -19.40
C ALA A 41 -4.63 12.67 -20.06
N MET A 42 -3.63 13.42 -20.53
CA MET A 42 -3.84 14.67 -21.26
C MET A 42 -4.66 14.50 -22.56
N ASN A 43 -4.73 13.29 -23.13
CA ASN A 43 -5.38 13.03 -24.42
C ASN A 43 -6.57 12.06 -24.34
N SER A 44 -7.06 11.68 -23.15
CA SER A 44 -8.09 10.65 -23.00
C SER A 44 -9.01 10.92 -21.81
N ASP A 45 -10.25 10.41 -21.89
CA ASP A 45 -11.19 10.44 -20.77
C ASP A 45 -10.69 9.53 -19.63
N ILE A 46 -10.46 10.14 -18.47
CA ILE A 46 -9.90 9.46 -17.30
C ILE A 46 -11.02 8.92 -16.43
N GLN A 47 -10.97 7.62 -16.10
CA GLN A 47 -11.91 7.02 -15.14
C GLN A 47 -11.21 6.68 -13.82
N PHE A 48 -11.41 7.51 -12.80
CA PHE A 48 -10.80 7.31 -11.48
C PHE A 48 -11.55 6.32 -10.58
N LYS A 49 -12.84 6.04 -10.85
CA LYS A 49 -13.68 5.22 -9.97
C LYS A 49 -13.19 3.77 -9.85
N LEU A 50 -12.76 3.16 -10.96
CA LEU A 50 -12.35 1.76 -11.00
C LEU A 50 -10.94 1.55 -10.36
N PRO A 51 -9.90 2.35 -10.69
CA PRO A 51 -8.60 2.28 -10.03
C PRO A 51 -8.65 2.48 -8.51
N ILE A 52 -9.44 3.44 -8.04
CA ILE A 52 -9.60 3.70 -6.59
C ILE A 52 -10.18 2.47 -5.90
N LYS A 53 -11.26 1.89 -6.44
CA LYS A 53 -11.89 0.71 -5.86
C LYS A 53 -10.95 -0.50 -5.86
N ALA A 54 -10.22 -0.72 -6.95
CA ALA A 54 -9.25 -1.81 -7.05
C ALA A 54 -8.11 -1.66 -6.03
N SER A 55 -7.57 -0.46 -5.88
CA SER A 55 -6.48 -0.17 -4.95
C SER A 55 -6.90 -0.38 -3.50
N ILE A 56 -8.11 0.06 -3.12
CA ILE A 56 -8.66 -0.16 -1.77
C ILE A 56 -8.84 -1.65 -1.48
N ILE A 57 -9.34 -2.43 -2.44
CA ILE A 57 -9.51 -3.89 -2.26
C ILE A 57 -8.15 -4.58 -2.04
N PHE A 58 -7.14 -4.21 -2.85
CA PHE A 58 -5.79 -4.75 -2.68
C PHE A 58 -5.17 -4.35 -1.33
N GLY A 59 -5.36 -3.10 -0.91
CA GLY A 59 -4.95 -2.63 0.41
C GLY A 59 -5.59 -3.38 1.57
N ALA A 60 -6.90 -3.64 1.48
CA ALA A 60 -7.63 -4.43 2.46
C ALA A 60 -7.15 -5.89 2.50
N LEU A 61 -6.82 -6.47 1.35
CA LEU A 61 -6.21 -7.81 1.28
C LEU A 61 -4.86 -7.84 1.99
N VAL A 62 -4.00 -6.86 1.72
CA VAL A 62 -2.70 -6.75 2.38
C VAL A 62 -2.86 -6.52 3.88
N PHE A 63 -3.83 -5.72 4.32
CA PHE A 63 -4.16 -5.58 5.74
C PHE A 63 -4.45 -6.94 6.40
N VAL A 64 -5.35 -7.74 5.82
CA VAL A 64 -5.72 -9.05 6.35
C VAL A 64 -4.50 -9.99 6.38
N VAL A 65 -3.74 -10.03 5.29
CA VAL A 65 -2.52 -10.85 5.20
C VAL A 65 -1.48 -10.42 6.24
N SER A 66 -1.30 -9.11 6.44
CA SER A 66 -0.37 -8.55 7.43
C SER A 66 -0.75 -8.98 8.84
N VAL A 67 -2.03 -8.82 9.21
CA VAL A 67 -2.54 -9.20 10.53
C VAL A 67 -2.35 -10.70 10.81
N ILE A 68 -2.37 -11.55 9.78
CA ILE A 68 -2.15 -13.00 9.91
C ILE A 68 -0.64 -13.35 9.97
N ILE A 69 0.20 -12.68 9.18
CA ILE A 69 1.64 -12.99 9.05
C ILE A 69 2.46 -12.39 10.19
N LEU A 70 2.13 -11.19 10.68
CA LEU A 70 2.87 -10.52 11.75
C LEU A 70 3.00 -11.40 13.03
N PRO A 71 1.93 -12.02 13.55
CA PRO A 71 2.02 -12.91 14.72
C PRO A 71 2.89 -14.15 14.44
N TYR A 72 2.79 -14.68 13.22
CA TYR A 72 3.54 -15.86 12.78
C TYR A 72 5.06 -15.59 12.72
N THR A 73 5.44 -14.40 12.25
CA THR A 73 6.86 -14.01 12.12
C THR A 73 7.48 -13.59 13.44
N THR A 74 6.70 -13.03 14.35
CA THR A 74 7.15 -12.62 15.70
C THR A 74 7.10 -13.74 16.74
N LYS A 75 6.63 -14.95 16.36
CA LYS A 75 6.41 -16.11 17.27
C LYS A 75 5.50 -15.79 18.46
N SER A 76 4.71 -14.72 18.37
CA SER A 76 3.78 -14.32 19.41
C SER A 76 2.46 -15.09 19.24
N SER A 77 2.11 -15.90 20.23
CA SER A 77 0.81 -16.59 20.28
C SER A 77 -0.30 -15.58 20.55
N TRP A 78 -1.46 -15.73 19.90
CA TRP A 78 -2.68 -14.94 20.18
C TRP A 78 -3.09 -14.94 21.66
N ALA A 79 -2.65 -15.96 22.42
CA ALA A 79 -2.87 -16.08 23.87
C ALA A 79 -1.89 -15.27 24.74
N MET A 80 -0.79 -14.76 24.16
CA MET A 80 0.23 -13.95 24.84
C MET A 80 0.04 -12.44 24.64
N LEU A 81 -0.83 -12.01 23.73
CA LEU A 81 -1.07 -10.59 23.47
C LEU A 81 -1.93 -9.98 24.58
N SER A 82 -1.40 -8.95 25.25
CA SER A 82 -2.16 -8.05 26.11
C SER A 82 -2.94 -7.03 25.27
N GLY A 83 -3.94 -6.34 25.84
CA GLY A 83 -4.81 -5.43 25.07
C GLY A 83 -4.09 -4.33 24.26
N ILE A 84 -2.90 -3.90 24.70
CA ILE A 84 -2.07 -2.93 23.96
C ILE A 84 -1.42 -3.58 22.73
N ASP A 85 -1.02 -4.85 22.82
CA ASP A 85 -0.39 -5.58 21.72
C ASP A 85 -1.37 -5.80 20.56
N TYR A 86 -2.65 -6.00 20.88
CA TYR A 86 -3.73 -6.07 19.87
C TYR A 86 -3.90 -4.74 19.14
N ALA A 87 -3.89 -3.62 19.87
CA ALA A 87 -3.98 -2.30 19.26
C ALA A 87 -2.77 -2.02 18.35
N MET A 88 -1.57 -2.46 18.74
CA MET A 88 -0.37 -2.35 17.92
C MET A 88 -0.38 -3.27 16.70
N LEU A 89 -0.88 -4.50 16.82
CA LEU A 89 -1.02 -5.42 15.69
C LEU A 89 -2.01 -4.88 14.65
N ILE A 90 -3.17 -4.41 15.11
CA ILE A 90 -4.17 -3.81 14.24
C ILE A 90 -3.63 -2.50 13.63
N GLY A 91 -3.01 -1.64 14.44
CA GLY A 91 -2.44 -0.37 13.98
C GLY A 91 -1.34 -0.56 12.94
N SER A 92 -0.42 -1.48 13.16
CA SER A 92 0.62 -1.82 12.18
C SER A 92 0.04 -2.45 10.92
N GLY A 93 -0.91 -3.36 11.04
CA GLY A 93 -1.63 -3.93 9.91
C GLY A 93 -2.28 -2.84 9.05
N ILE A 94 -3.02 -1.91 9.67
CA ILE A 94 -3.67 -0.79 8.97
C ILE A 94 -2.60 0.05 8.27
N GLY A 95 -1.49 0.35 8.94
CA GLY A 95 -0.36 1.07 8.37
C GLY A 95 0.17 0.39 7.10
N PHE A 96 0.41 -0.93 7.14
CA PHE A 96 0.85 -1.68 5.96
C PHE A 96 -0.18 -1.67 4.83
N GLY A 97 -1.46 -1.88 5.15
CA GLY A 97 -2.54 -1.83 4.16
C GLY A 97 -2.65 -0.47 3.47
N VAL A 98 -2.57 0.63 4.22
CA VAL A 98 -2.60 2.00 3.67
C VAL A 98 -1.36 2.27 2.82
N LEU A 99 -0.17 1.96 3.32
CA LEU A 99 1.08 2.16 2.58
C LEU A 99 1.08 1.40 1.26
N TYR A 100 0.61 0.14 1.28
CA TYR A 100 0.52 -0.66 0.07
C TYR A 100 -0.54 -0.14 -0.91
N THR A 101 -1.68 0.35 -0.39
CA THR A 101 -2.71 0.99 -1.23
C THR A 101 -2.13 2.17 -2.01
N ILE A 102 -1.34 3.02 -1.33
CA ILE A 102 -0.69 4.16 -1.94
C ILE A 102 0.31 3.70 -3.00
N ALA A 103 1.16 2.72 -2.67
CA ALA A 103 2.20 2.20 -3.56
C ALA A 103 1.69 1.43 -4.79
N VAL A 104 0.45 0.93 -4.76
CA VAL A 104 -0.16 0.22 -5.91
C VAL A 104 -1.09 1.13 -6.70
N PHE A 105 -1.43 2.31 -6.16
CA PHE A 105 -2.40 3.20 -6.76
C PHE A 105 -1.99 3.66 -8.17
N PRO A 106 -0.76 4.15 -8.44
CA PRO A 106 -0.33 4.55 -9.80
C PRO A 106 -0.32 3.40 -10.80
N LEU A 107 0.00 2.18 -10.34
CA LEU A 107 -0.08 0.97 -11.16
C LEU A 107 -1.53 0.66 -11.55
N MET A 108 -2.47 0.70 -10.59
CA MET A 108 -3.90 0.50 -10.86
C MET A 108 -4.47 1.63 -11.73
N LEU A 109 -3.97 2.85 -11.57
CA LEU A 109 -4.31 4.00 -12.41
C LEU A 109 -3.92 3.76 -13.87
N ASN A 110 -2.72 3.23 -14.12
CA ASN A 110 -2.29 2.90 -15.47
C ASN A 110 -3.04 1.71 -16.08
N LEU A 111 -3.36 0.68 -15.28
CA LEU A 111 -4.04 -0.52 -15.76
C LEU A 111 -5.53 -0.30 -16.02
N PHE A 112 -6.22 0.44 -15.14
CA PHE A 112 -7.68 0.57 -15.16
C PHE A 112 -8.20 1.99 -15.37
N GLY A 113 -7.33 3.00 -15.30
CA GLY A 113 -7.73 4.42 -15.34
C GLY A 113 -7.77 5.01 -16.75
N VAL A 114 -7.05 4.42 -17.70
CA VAL A 114 -7.15 4.77 -19.11
C VAL A 114 -8.23 3.89 -19.72
N SER A 115 -9.46 4.39 -19.78
CA SER A 115 -10.47 3.81 -20.64
C SER A 115 -9.90 3.88 -22.06
N SER A 116 -9.73 2.74 -22.72
CA SER A 116 -9.52 2.71 -24.16
C SER A 116 -10.79 3.27 -24.78
N GLY A 117 -10.86 4.60 -24.88
CA GLY A 117 -11.71 5.29 -25.82
C GLY A 117 -11.22 4.88 -27.19
N TYR A 118 -11.60 3.67 -27.61
CA TYR A 118 -11.64 3.27 -29.00
C TYR A 118 -12.66 4.22 -29.62
N ARG A 119 -12.17 5.40 -29.96
CA ARG A 119 -12.81 6.39 -30.80
C ARG A 119 -13.00 5.68 -32.13
N ARG A 120 -14.06 4.87 -32.25
CA ARG A 120 -14.68 4.56 -33.54
C ARG A 120 -15.27 5.87 -34.02
N SER A 121 -14.37 6.70 -34.55
CA SER A 121 -14.65 7.51 -35.71
C SER A 121 -14.95 6.54 -36.85
N HIS A 122 -16.21 6.12 -36.92
CA HIS A 122 -16.88 5.81 -38.18
C HIS A 122 -18.20 6.58 -38.03
N ALA A 123 -18.21 7.79 -38.58
CA ALA A 123 -18.66 8.08 -39.95
C ALA A 123 -20.19 8.23 -39.96
#